data_AF-A0A659XXK8-F1
#
_entry.id   AF-A0A659XXK8-F1
#
_cell.length_a   1.000
_cell.length_b   1.000
_cell.length_c   1.000
_cell.angle_alpha   90.00
_cell.angle_beta   90.00
_cell.angle_gamma   90.00
#
_symmetry.space_group_name_H-M   'P 1'
#
loop_
_entity.id
_entity.type
_entity.pdbx_description
1 polymer ?
#
loop_
_entity_poly.entity_id
_entity_poly.type
_entity_poly.pdbx_seq_one_letter_code
_entity_poly.pdbx_strand_id
1 'polypeptide(L)' 'SRYFLPILKENPREAEIVSHRLMLRAGMIRQQGQGSFSWLPLGKRVLDKVCQIIREEQNRAGALEILM' A
#
# COMPACT_ATOMS: atom_id res chain seq x y z
N SER A 1 -8.12 3.75 20.18
CA SER A 1 -8.37 4.85 19.23
C SER A 1 -7.11 5.54 18.69
N ARG A 2 -5.87 5.05 18.95
CA ARG A 2 -4.62 5.74 18.54
C ARG A 2 -4.12 5.41 17.12
N TYR A 3 -4.94 4.77 16.28
CA TYR A 3 -4.54 4.33 14.94
C TYR A 3 -5.16 5.24 13.88
N PHE A 4 -4.34 5.77 12.98
CA PHE A 4 -4.84 6.59 11.88
C PHE A 4 -5.39 5.69 10.76
N LEU A 5 -6.71 5.64 10.64
CA LEU A 5 -7.45 4.81 9.68
C LEU A 5 -8.67 5.57 9.13
N PRO A 6 -8.49 6.42 8.10
CA PRO A 6 -9.56 7.24 7.56
C PRO A 6 -10.39 6.45 6.53
N ILE A 7 -11.37 5.67 7.00
CA ILE A 7 -12.27 4.92 6.12
C ILE A 7 -13.23 5.86 5.35
N LEU A 8 -13.52 5.52 4.09
CA LEU A 8 -14.49 6.27 3.27
C LEU A 8 -15.80 5.48 3.10
N LYS A 9 -16.91 6.17 3.39
CA LYS A 9 -18.25 5.59 3.25
C LYS A 9 -18.60 5.33 1.78
N GLU A 10 -18.34 6.31 0.93
CA GLU A 10 -18.70 6.30 -0.49
C GLU A 10 -17.57 5.79 -1.38
N ASN A 11 -17.92 5.38 -2.60
CA ASN A 11 -16.94 4.99 -3.59
C ASN A 11 -16.32 6.26 -4.22
N PRO A 12 -14.99 6.44 -4.16
CA PRO A 12 -14.32 7.54 -4.85
C PRO A 12 -14.59 7.47 -6.36
N ARG A 13 -14.92 8.60 -6.98
CA ARG A 13 -15.31 8.68 -8.40
C ARG A 13 -14.13 8.49 -9.33
N GLU A 14 -12.94 8.84 -8.86
CA GLU A 14 -11.65 8.71 -9.53
C GLU A 14 -11.15 7.25 -9.63
N ALA A 15 -11.81 6.30 -8.95
CA ALA A 15 -11.38 4.91 -8.89
C ALA A 15 -12.24 3.98 -9.78
N GLU A 16 -11.77 3.77 -11.00
CA GLU A 16 -12.42 2.89 -11.98
C GLU A 16 -12.31 1.41 -11.59
N ILE A 17 -11.12 0.96 -11.19
CA ILE A 17 -10.87 -0.46 -10.83
C ILE A 17 -11.16 -0.75 -9.35
N VAL A 18 -11.59 -1.99 -9.08
CA VAL A 18 -12.02 -2.43 -7.74
C VAL A 18 -10.91 -2.32 -6.71
N SER A 19 -9.68 -2.72 -7.04
CA SER A 19 -8.54 -2.66 -6.11
C SER A 19 -8.25 -1.23 -5.67
N HIS A 20 -8.14 -0.28 -6.61
CA HIS A 20 -7.93 1.14 -6.33
C HIS A 20 -9.02 1.70 -5.41
N ARG A 21 -10.29 1.39 -5.73
CA ARG A 21 -11.45 1.82 -4.93
C ARG A 21 -11.39 1.29 -3.50
N LEU A 22 -11.09 0.02 -3.32
CA LEU A 22 -11.00 -0.60 -2.00
C LEU A 22 -9.83 -0.05 -1.19
N MET A 23 -8.67 0.16 -1.82
CA MET A 23 -7.50 0.72 -1.15
C MET A 23 -7.74 2.16 -0.65
N LEU A 24 -8.46 2.98 -1.42
CA LEU A 24 -8.89 4.31 -0.96
C LEU A 24 -9.90 4.20 0.19
N ARG A 25 -10.94 3.37 0.04
CA ARG A 25 -12.01 3.26 1.05
C ARG A 25 -11.55 2.67 2.37
N ALA A 26 -10.60 1.75 2.33
CA ALA A 26 -10.02 1.13 3.53
C ALA A 26 -8.96 2.04 4.20
N GLY A 27 -8.69 3.24 3.67
CA GLY A 27 -7.67 4.12 4.21
C GLY A 27 -6.26 3.53 4.10
N MET A 28 -5.96 2.85 2.97
CA MET A 28 -4.64 2.25 2.71
C MET A 28 -3.72 3.19 1.93
N ILE A 29 -4.28 4.01 1.04
CA ILE A 29 -3.53 4.95 0.20
C ILE A 29 -4.26 6.30 0.10
N ARG A 30 -3.50 7.34 -0.26
CA ARG A 30 -4.04 8.67 -0.59
C ARG A 30 -3.31 9.22 -1.81
N GLN A 31 -4.04 9.70 -2.81
CA GLN A 31 -3.45 10.33 -3.99
C GLN A 31 -2.84 11.70 -3.64
N GLN A 32 -1.61 11.96 -4.07
CA GLN A 32 -0.91 13.25 -3.95
C GLN A 32 -0.79 13.96 -5.30
N GLY A 33 -0.72 13.20 -6.39
CA GLY A 33 -0.63 13.68 -7.76
C GLY A 33 -0.98 12.57 -8.75
N GLN A 34 -0.90 12.85 -10.05
CA GLN A 34 -1.14 11.82 -11.06
C GLN A 34 -0.11 10.69 -10.92
N GLY A 35 -0.58 9.46 -10.69
CA GLY A 35 0.28 8.29 -10.46
C GLY A 35 1.07 8.29 -9.14
N SER A 36 0.90 9.29 -8.28
CA SER A 36 1.63 9.43 -7.02
C SER A 36 0.70 9.26 -5.81
N PHE A 37 1.06 8.32 -4.93
CA PHE A 37 0.26 7.94 -3.78
C PHE A 37 1.12 7.91 -2.51
N SER A 38 0.55 8.40 -1.41
CA SER A 38 1.06 8.15 -0.08
C SER A 38 0.51 6.84 0.48
N TRP A 39 1.37 6.02 1.05
CA TRP A 39 0.98 4.86 1.84
C TRP A 39 0.50 5.31 3.22
N LEU A 40 -0.75 4.98 3.55
CA LEU A 40 -1.30 5.19 4.88
C LEU A 40 -0.92 4.01 5.79
N PRO A 41 -1.08 4.12 7.13
CA PRO A 41 -0.55 3.11 8.07
C PRO A 41 -0.99 1.68 7.77
N LEU A 42 -2.24 1.46 7.33
CA LEU A 42 -2.72 0.13 6.97
C LEU A 42 -2.04 -0.38 5.69
N GLY A 43 -1.96 0.46 4.66
CA GLY A 43 -1.30 0.13 3.40
C GLY A 43 0.18 -0.17 3.57
N LYS A 44 0.89 0.65 4.38
CA LYS A 44 2.31 0.45 4.68
C LYS A 44 2.57 -0.90 5.38
N ARG A 45 1.71 -1.29 6.33
CA ARG A 45 1.82 -2.62 6.99
C ARG A 45 1.69 -3.78 6.02
N VAL A 46 0.81 -3.66 5.02
CA VAL A 46 0.66 -4.69 3.98
C VAL A 46 1.88 -4.68 3.05
N LEU A 47 2.31 -3.50 2.60
CA LEU A 47 3.51 -3.34 1.77
C LEU A 47 4.74 -3.98 2.44
N ASP A 48 4.93 -3.75 3.73
CA ASP A 48 6.07 -4.31 4.47
C ASP A 48 6.04 -5.83 4.53
N LYS A 49 4.86 -6.44 4.69
CA LYS A 49 4.71 -7.90 4.63
C LYS A 49 5.06 -8.45 3.25
N VAL A 50 4.62 -7.78 2.19
CA VAL A 50 4.92 -8.18 0.82
C VAL A 50 6.43 -8.07 0.56
N CYS A 51 7.05 -6.94 0.92
CA CYS A 51 8.49 -6.75 0.79
C CYS A 51 9.29 -7.79 1.59
N GLN A 52 8.81 -8.16 2.78
CA GLN A 52 9.46 -9.19 3.59
C GLN A 52 9.48 -10.55 2.88
N ILE A 53 8.35 -10.99 2.33
CA ILE A 53 8.27 -12.25 1.55
C ILE A 53 9.21 -12.19 0.34
N ILE A 54 9.22 -11.06 -0.37
CA ILE A 54 10.13 -10.87 -1.52
C ILE A 54 11.59 -11.03 -1.07
N ARG A 55 12.00 -10.38 0.02
CA ARG A 55 13.36 -10.50 0.56
C ARG A 55 13.70 -11.92 0.97
N GLU A 56 12.79 -12.61 1.65
CA GLU A 56 12.99 -14.00 2.07
C GLU A 56 13.27 -14.92 0.88
N GLU A 57 12.49 -14.77 -0.19
CA GLU A 57 12.67 -15.59 -1.40
C GLU A 57 13.91 -15.19 -2.21
N GLN A 58 14.22 -13.90 -2.28
CA GLN A 58 15.46 -13.43 -2.92
C GLN A 58 16.71 -13.92 -2.18
N ASN A 59 16.69 -13.88 -0.84
CA ASN A 59 17.77 -14.41 0.00
C ASN A 59 17.91 -15.93 -0.19
N ARG A 60 16.79 -16.67 -0.27
CA ARG A 60 16.80 -18.12 -0.56
C ARG A 60 17.44 -18.43 -1.91
N ALA A 61 17.25 -17.56 -2.90
CA ALA A 61 17.85 -17.68 -4.23
C ALA A 61 19.31 -17.18 -4.31
N GLY A 62 19.86 -16.63 -3.22
CA GLY A 62 21.24 -16.13 -3.18
C GLY A 62 21.44 -14.72 -3.73
N ALA A 63 20.36 -13.94 -3.93
CA ALA A 63 20.46 -12.54 -4.34
C ALA A 63 20.89 -11.64 -3.16
N LEU A 64 21.50 -10.49 -3.47
CA LEU A 64 21.92 -9.48 -2.49
C LEU A 64 21.16 -8.17 -2.74
N GLU A 65 20.37 -7.73 -1.76
CA GLU A 65 19.65 -6.45 -1.81
C GLU A 65 20.63 -5.27 -1.67
N ILE A 66 20.49 -4.25 -2.52
CA ILE A 66 21.24 -2.99 -2.46
C ILE A 66 20.27 -1.80 -2.46
N LEU A 67 20.67 -0.71 -1.83
CA LEU A 67 19.95 0.57 -1.86
C LEU A 67 20.94 1.64 -2.34
N MET A 68 20.53 2.40 -3.36
CA MET A 68 21.31 3.50 -3.95
C MET A 68 20.69 4.85 -3.58
#